data_AF-A0A929GL13-F1
#
_entry.id   AF-A0A929GL13-F1
#
_cell.length_a   1.000
_cell.length_b   1.000
_cell.length_c   1.000
_cell.angle_alpha   90.00
_cell.angle_beta   90.00
_cell.angle_gamma   90.00
#
_symmetry.space_group_name_H-M   'P 1'
#
loop_
_entity.id
_entity.type
_entity.pdbx_description
1 polymer ?
#
loop_
_entity_poly.entity_id
_entity_poly.type
_entity_poly.pdbx_seq_one_letter_code
_entity_poly.pdbx_strand_id
1 'polypeptide(L)'
;MRRLEMFQLCKAKLAEEQVQFLPLPFNELEEGYLLVENQREAEEEMESEPPLQLSLSLRLSALGNMRIDILYEKQGLHLRLACEDQGKMEYLQGCSAELKDLLQAVPLQGVSFAADASAPTQKLLERLFPEAFAVLDARI
;
A
#
# COMPACT_ATOMS: atom_id res chain seq x y z
N MET A 1 -10.28 23.74 -0.15
CA MET A 1 -9.81 23.91 -1.55
C MET A 1 -8.54 23.11 -1.81
N ARG A 2 -7.40 23.40 -1.16
CA ARG A 2 -6.10 22.75 -1.44
C ARG A 2 -6.05 21.21 -1.42
N ARG A 3 -6.77 20.55 -0.49
CA ARG A 3 -6.75 19.08 -0.36
C ARG A 3 -7.43 18.35 -1.53
N LEU A 4 -8.51 18.92 -2.07
CA LEU A 4 -9.23 18.34 -3.20
C LEU A 4 -8.41 18.43 -4.49
N GLU A 5 -7.75 19.57 -4.72
CA GLU A 5 -6.86 19.79 -5.86
C GLU A 5 -5.69 18.80 -5.84
N MET A 6 -5.10 18.57 -4.67
CA MET A 6 -4.06 17.56 -4.50
C MET A 6 -4.57 16.15 -4.86
N PHE A 7 -5.77 15.77 -4.39
CA PHE A 7 -6.34 14.46 -4.72
C PHE A 7 -6.68 14.30 -6.20
N GLN A 8 -7.16 15.36 -6.86
CA GLN A 8 -7.40 15.37 -8.30
C GLN A 8 -6.08 15.17 -9.07
N LEU A 9 -5.01 15.84 -8.66
CA LEU A 9 -3.68 15.66 -9.25
C LEU A 9 -3.15 14.23 -9.05
N CYS A 10 -3.26 13.68 -7.84
CA CYS A 10 -2.85 12.29 -7.55
C CYS A 10 -3.59 11.30 -8.46
N LYS A 11 -4.92 11.46 -8.58
CA LYS A 11 -5.74 10.61 -9.45
C LYS A 11 -5.34 10.72 -10.92
N ALA A 12 -5.11 11.93 -11.41
CA ALA A 12 -4.72 12.14 -12.82
C ALA A 12 -3.38 11.48 -13.12
N LYS A 13 -2.36 11.71 -12.28
CA LYS A 13 -1.01 11.16 -12.45
C LYS A 13 -0.97 9.64 -12.34
N LEU A 14 -1.60 9.07 -11.32
CA LEU A 14 -1.58 7.61 -11.12
C LEU A 14 -2.43 6.87 -12.15
N ALA A 15 -3.44 7.51 -12.73
CA ALA A 15 -4.20 6.93 -13.83
C ALA A 15 -3.34 6.74 -15.11
N GLU A 16 -2.31 7.58 -15.33
CA GLU A 16 -1.33 7.38 -16.41
C GLU A 16 -0.54 6.07 -16.22
N GLU A 17 -0.40 5.59 -14.98
CA GLU A 17 0.25 4.32 -14.59
C GLU A 17 -0.75 3.16 -14.40
N GLN A 18 -2.02 3.32 -14.81
CA GLN A 18 -3.10 2.33 -14.56
C GLN A 18 -3.34 2.03 -13.07
N VAL A 19 -2.95 2.95 -12.18
CA VAL A 19 -3.12 2.83 -10.74
C VAL A 19 -4.27 3.70 -10.25
N GLN A 20 -5.23 3.09 -9.54
CA GLN A 20 -6.31 3.83 -8.90
C GLN A 20 -5.87 4.31 -7.53
N PHE A 21 -6.14 5.58 -7.26
CA PHE A 21 -5.87 6.23 -5.97
C PHE A 21 -7.16 6.54 -5.23
N LEU A 22 -7.24 6.08 -3.97
CA LEU A 22 -8.34 6.36 -3.06
C LEU A 22 -7.79 6.94 -1.74
N PRO A 23 -8.03 8.24 -1.43
CA PRO A 23 -7.70 8.78 -0.13
C PRO A 23 -8.63 8.20 0.94
N LEU A 24 -8.12 8.00 2.16
CA LEU A 24 -8.86 7.39 3.26
C LEU A 24 -9.15 8.43 4.36
N PRO A 25 -10.33 9.07 4.35
CA PRO A 25 -10.69 10.11 5.31
C PRO A 25 -11.27 9.52 6.60
N PHE A 26 -10.56 8.58 7.23
CA PHE A 26 -10.96 8.01 8.52
C PHE A 26 -10.43 8.86 9.68
N ASN A 27 -11.17 8.98 10.78
CA ASN A 27 -10.83 9.87 11.90
C ASN A 27 -9.65 9.34 12.73
N GLU A 28 -9.46 8.03 12.70
CA GLU A 28 -8.43 7.29 13.42
C GLU A 28 -7.07 7.37 12.71
N LEU A 29 -7.06 7.85 11.46
CA LEU A 29 -5.86 8.02 10.64
C LEU A 29 -5.39 9.47 10.66
N GLU A 30 -4.10 9.67 10.89
CA GLU A 30 -3.46 10.97 10.64
C GLU A 30 -3.31 11.18 9.12
N GLU A 31 -2.89 10.14 8.41
CA GLU A 31 -2.74 10.11 6.96
C GLU A 31 -3.09 8.71 6.43
N GLY A 32 -3.69 8.62 5.23
CA GLY A 32 -3.94 7.33 4.62
C GLY A 32 -4.45 7.38 3.18
N TYR A 33 -4.01 6.40 2.38
CA TYR A 33 -4.53 6.15 1.04
C TYR A 33 -4.41 4.67 0.66
N LEU A 34 -5.20 4.28 -0.32
CA LEU A 34 -5.16 2.98 -1.00
C LEU A 34 -4.75 3.19 -2.46
N LEU A 35 -3.85 2.34 -2.93
CA LEU A 35 -3.52 2.17 -4.34
C LEU A 35 -4.03 0.81 -4.81
N VAL A 36 -4.64 0.78 -6.00
CA VAL A 36 -5.05 -0.44 -6.69
C VAL A 36 -4.37 -0.47 -8.04
N GLU A 37 -3.51 -1.45 -8.27
CA GLU A 37 -2.84 -1.61 -9.56
C GLU A 37 -3.68 -2.55 -10.43
N ASN A 38 -4.17 -2.03 -11.56
CA ASN A 38 -4.92 -2.86 -12.51
C ASN A 38 -3.92 -3.50 -13.48
N GLN A 39 -3.61 -4.78 -13.29
CA GLN A 39 -2.88 -5.56 -14.29
C GLN A 39 -3.84 -5.93 -15.42
N ARG A 40 -4.14 -4.99 -16.33
CA ARG A 40 -5.04 -5.20 -17.49
C ARG A 40 -4.33 -5.55 -18.80
N GLU A 41 -3.03 -5.80 -18.77
CA GLU A 41 -2.26 -6.16 -19.96
C GLU A 41 -2.04 -7.67 -20.04
N ALA A 42 -3.01 -8.36 -20.62
CA ALA A 42 -2.80 -9.37 -21.66
C ALA A 42 -4.17 -9.90 -22.10
N GLU A 43 -4.53 -9.62 -23.35
CA GLU A 43 -5.52 -10.41 -24.08
C GLU A 43 -5.04 -11.87 -24.06
N GLU A 44 -5.84 -12.77 -23.48
CA GLU A 44 -6.16 -14.12 -23.99
C GLU A 44 -6.86 -14.94 -22.89
N GLU A 45 -8.09 -15.34 -23.20
CA GLU A 45 -8.79 -16.54 -22.73
C GLU A 45 -8.31 -17.20 -21.42
N MET A 46 -8.92 -16.84 -20.28
CA MET A 46 -9.09 -17.78 -19.16
C MET A 46 -10.16 -17.27 -18.18
N GLU A 47 -11.07 -18.15 -17.78
CA GLU A 47 -12.18 -17.97 -16.82
C GLU A 47 -11.76 -17.58 -15.38
N SER A 48 -10.55 -17.03 -15.17
CA SER A 48 -10.06 -16.66 -13.85
C SER A 48 -9.97 -15.16 -13.69
N GLU A 49 -10.46 -14.66 -12.55
CA GLU A 49 -10.29 -13.26 -12.15
C GLU A 49 -8.80 -12.85 -12.21
N PRO A 50 -8.49 -11.66 -12.76
CA PRO A 50 -7.12 -11.17 -12.84
C PRO A 50 -6.53 -10.97 -11.43
N PRO A 51 -5.19 -11.06 -11.29
CA PRO A 51 -4.53 -10.83 -10.01
C PRO A 51 -4.85 -9.41 -9.50
N LEU A 52 -5.20 -9.31 -8.23
CA LEU A 52 -5.51 -8.05 -7.57
C LEU A 52 -4.32 -7.63 -6.70
N GLN A 53 -3.75 -6.48 -6.99
CA GLN A 53 -2.65 -5.90 -6.22
C GLN A 53 -3.09 -4.58 -5.58
N LEU A 54 -3.02 -4.54 -4.25
CA LEU A 54 -3.40 -3.39 -3.44
C LEU A 54 -2.22 -2.98 -2.55
N SER A 55 -2.07 -1.68 -2.33
CA SER A 55 -1.19 -1.14 -1.31
C SER A 55 -1.94 -0.13 -0.46
N LEU A 56 -2.02 -0.41 0.84
CA LEU A 56 -2.59 0.47 1.85
C LEU A 56 -1.44 1.16 2.59
N SER A 57 -1.37 2.49 2.53
CA SER A 57 -0.37 3.28 3.25
C SER A 57 -1.06 4.13 4.30
N LEU A 58 -0.65 4.01 5.56
CA LEU A 58 -1.32 4.55 6.73
C LEU A 58 -0.32 5.22 7.67
N ARG A 59 -0.80 6.24 8.39
CA ARG A 59 -0.16 6.77 9.58
C ARG A 59 -1.14 6.67 10.74
N LEU A 60 -0.80 5.80 11.68
CA LEU A 60 -1.59 5.47 12.86
C LEU A 60 -0.97 6.15 14.09
N SER A 61 -1.80 6.69 14.98
CA SER A 61 -1.32 7.42 16.16
C SER A 61 -0.39 6.60 17.07
N ALA A 62 -0.65 5.30 17.24
CA ALA A 62 0.16 4.42 18.10
C ALA A 62 1.26 3.65 17.33
N LEU A 63 0.98 3.24 16.09
CA LEU A 63 1.89 2.41 15.28
C LEU A 63 2.74 3.23 14.31
N GLY A 64 2.54 4.54 14.21
CA GLY A 64 3.28 5.38 13.27
C GLY A 64 2.98 5.00 11.82
N ASN A 65 4.00 5.03 10.96
CA ASN A 65 3.83 4.68 9.55
C ASN A 65 3.69 3.17 9.37
N MET A 66 2.70 2.78 8.58
CA MET A 66 2.42 1.39 8.24
C MET A 66 2.07 1.26 6.77
N ARG A 67 2.56 0.21 6.12
CA ARG A 67 2.15 -0.18 4.77
C ARG A 67 1.69 -1.63 4.77
N ILE A 68 0.59 -1.90 4.08
CA ILE A 68 0.09 -3.25 3.85
C ILE A 68 0.01 -3.47 2.35
N ASP A 69 0.87 -4.32 1.83
CA ASP A 69 0.81 -4.77 0.44
C ASP A 69 0.01 -6.08 0.40
N ILE A 70 -0.97 -6.12 -0.50
CA ILE A 70 -1.91 -7.23 -0.64
C ILE A 70 -1.81 -7.70 -2.10
N LEU A 71 -1.50 -8.97 -2.27
CA LEU A 71 -1.51 -9.62 -3.57
C LEU A 71 -2.48 -10.81 -3.49
N TYR A 72 -3.53 -10.77 -4.30
CA TYR A 72 -4.49 -11.86 -4.40
C TYR A 72 -4.44 -12.46 -5.80
N GLU A 73 -4.09 -13.74 -5.87
CA GLU A 73 -3.94 -14.50 -7.10
C GLU A 73 -4.70 -15.83 -7.00
N LYS A 74 -4.64 -16.66 -8.06
CA LYS A 74 -5.32 -17.96 -8.12
C LYS A 74 -5.09 -18.86 -6.89
N GLN A 75 -3.90 -18.78 -6.30
CA GLN A 75 -3.52 -19.61 -5.16
C GLN A 75 -4.00 -19.04 -3.83
N GLY A 76 -4.33 -17.75 -3.77
CA GLY A 76 -4.84 -17.08 -2.57
C GLY A 76 -4.12 -15.78 -2.27
N LEU A 77 -4.14 -15.42 -0.99
CA LEU A 77 -3.74 -14.11 -0.47
C LEU A 77 -2.29 -14.13 0.02
N HIS A 78 -1.48 -13.21 -0.47
CA HIS A 78 -0.17 -12.86 0.09
C HIS A 78 -0.25 -11.48 0.72
N LEU A 79 0.25 -11.37 1.95
CA LEU A 79 0.33 -10.12 2.68
C LEU A 79 1.78 -9.76 2.99
N ARG A 80 2.09 -8.48 2.87
CA ARG A 80 3.32 -7.90 3.41
C ARG A 80 2.97 -6.70 4.27
N LEU A 81 3.30 -6.79 5.56
CA LEU A 81 3.06 -5.72 6.52
C LEU A 81 4.39 -5.04 6.86
N ALA A 82 4.50 -3.76 6.56
CA ALA A 82 5.66 -2.96 6.90
C ALA A 82 5.31 -1.95 8.00
N CYS A 83 6.18 -1.82 9.00
CA CYS A 83 6.15 -0.78 10.02
C CYS A 83 7.36 0.15 9.86
N GLU A 84 7.34 1.31 10.53
CA GLU A 84 8.44 2.29 10.43
C GLU A 84 9.74 1.84 11.08
N ASP A 85 9.66 0.97 12.10
CA ASP A 85 10.82 0.50 12.85
C ASP A 85 10.68 -0.98 13.24
N GLN A 86 11.82 -1.55 13.65
CA GLN A 86 11.95 -2.96 14.00
C GLN A 86 11.11 -3.35 15.22
N GLY A 87 11.01 -2.50 16.24
CA GLY A 87 10.26 -2.83 17.46
C GLY A 87 8.76 -2.92 17.21
N LYS A 88 8.23 -2.05 16.37
CA LYS A 88 6.82 -2.11 15.94
C LYS A 88 6.54 -3.29 15.01
N MET A 89 7.49 -3.62 14.15
CA MET A 89 7.40 -4.80 13.30
C MET A 89 7.36 -6.09 14.12
N GLU A 90 8.21 -6.21 15.14
CA GLU A 90 8.21 -7.35 16.09
C GLU A 90 6.90 -7.45 16.88
N TYR A 91 6.37 -6.31 17.34
CA TYR A 91 5.04 -6.26 17.96
C TYR A 91 3.95 -6.82 17.03
N LEU A 92 3.94 -6.39 15.77
CA LEU A 92 2.97 -6.84 14.78
C LEU A 92 3.12 -8.33 14.44
N GLN A 93 4.35 -8.85 14.39
CA GLN A 93 4.62 -10.27 14.24
C GLN A 93 4.03 -11.09 15.40
N GLY A 94 4.06 -10.55 16.62
CA GLY A 94 3.43 -11.16 17.79
C GLY A 94 1.92 -11.36 17.63
N CYS A 95 1.25 -10.50 16.86
CA CYS A 95 -0.19 -10.59 16.54
C CYS A 95 -0.50 -11.45 15.30
N SER A 96 0.51 -12.10 14.69
CA SER A 96 0.32 -12.81 13.41
C SER A 96 -0.66 -13.98 13.46
N ALA A 97 -0.78 -14.66 14.60
CA ALA A 97 -1.75 -15.74 14.77
C ALA A 97 -3.19 -15.20 14.71
N GLU A 98 -3.47 -14.12 15.42
CA GLU A 98 -4.78 -13.46 15.41
C GLU A 98 -5.13 -12.93 14.00
N LEU A 99 -4.15 -12.37 13.28
CA LEU A 99 -4.35 -11.94 11.89
C LEU A 99 -4.75 -13.12 10.98
N LYS A 100 -4.08 -14.27 11.13
CA LYS A 100 -4.41 -15.49 10.38
C LYS A 100 -5.82 -15.98 10.70
N ASP A 101 -6.21 -15.90 11.97
CA ASP A 101 -7.55 -16.29 12.41
C ASP A 101 -8.65 -15.37 11.86
N LEU A 102 -8.39 -14.06 11.78
CA LEU A 102 -9.34 -13.11 11.19
C LEU A 102 -9.48 -13.29 9.66
N LEU A 103 -8.46 -13.81 8.99
CA LEU A 103 -8.43 -14.00 7.55
C LEU A 103 -8.84 -15.40 7.09
N GLN A 104 -9.38 -16.24 7.97
CA GLN A 104 -9.79 -17.63 7.67
C GLN A 104 -10.77 -17.76 6.48
N ALA A 105 -11.51 -16.70 6.15
CA ALA A 105 -12.42 -16.66 5.01
C ALA A 105 -11.71 -16.65 3.64
N VAL A 106 -10.40 -16.39 3.60
CA VAL A 106 -9.59 -16.31 2.38
C VAL A 106 -8.35 -17.21 2.55
N PRO A 107 -7.99 -18.04 1.55
CA PRO A 107 -6.80 -18.89 1.64
C PRO A 107 -5.53 -18.02 1.69
N LEU A 108 -4.98 -17.84 2.88
CA LEU A 108 -3.77 -17.06 3.10
C LEU A 108 -2.53 -17.92 2.79
N GLN A 109 -1.82 -17.58 1.72
CA GLN A 109 -0.63 -18.29 1.26
C GLN A 109 0.64 -17.85 1.98
N GLY A 110 0.70 -16.58 2.40
CA GLY A 110 1.86 -16.07 3.12
C GLY A 110 1.65 -14.72 3.75
N VAL A 111 2.37 -14.50 4.86
CA VAL A 111 2.50 -13.19 5.51
C VAL A 111 3.97 -12.91 5.71
N SER A 112 4.42 -11.76 5.24
CA SER A 112 5.77 -11.25 5.45
C SER A 112 5.73 -9.93 6.21
N PHE A 113 6.82 -9.61 6.89
CA PHE A 113 6.93 -8.43 7.72
C PHE A 113 8.20 -7.65 7.39
N ALA A 114 8.14 -6.32 7.46
CA ALA A 114 9.27 -5.44 7.19
C ALA A 114 9.27 -4.22 8.14
N ALA A 115 10.45 -3.61 8.30
CA ALA A 115 10.65 -2.39 9.08
C ALA A 115 11.10 -1.25 8.15
N ASP A 116 10.34 -1.02 7.07
CA ASP A 116 10.68 -0.09 5.98
C ASP A 116 9.54 0.87 5.59
N ALA A 117 8.50 1.00 6.44
CA ALA A 117 7.38 1.88 6.14
C ALA A 117 7.78 3.35 6.30
N SER A 118 7.67 4.11 5.21
CA SER A 118 7.88 5.55 5.20
C SER A 118 6.57 6.31 5.38
N ALA A 119 6.64 7.62 5.65
CA ALA A 119 5.45 8.46 5.77
C ALA A 119 4.60 8.40 4.49
N PRO A 120 3.27 8.17 4.59
CA PRO A 120 2.41 8.00 3.40
C PRO A 120 2.51 9.16 2.42
N THR A 121 2.40 10.41 2.89
CA THR A 121 2.47 11.58 2.01
C THR A 121 3.82 11.69 1.30
N GLN A 122 4.93 11.41 1.99
CA GLN A 122 6.25 11.40 1.37
C GLN A 122 6.33 10.34 0.27
N LYS A 123 5.89 9.12 0.57
CA LYS A 123 5.97 8.02 -0.40
C LYS A 123 5.13 8.28 -1.64
N LEU A 124 3.96 8.89 -1.46
CA LEU A 124 3.10 9.31 -2.55
C LEU A 124 3.77 10.39 -3.41
N LEU A 125 4.42 11.39 -2.79
CA LEU A 125 5.13 12.44 -3.53
C LEU A 125 6.31 11.89 -4.33
N GLU A 126 7.09 10.96 -3.76
CA GLU A 126 8.18 10.27 -4.46
C GLU A 126 7.67 9.55 -5.72
N ARG A 127 6.51 8.88 -5.63
CA ARG A 127 5.89 8.21 -6.76
C ARG A 127 5.36 9.19 -7.82
N LEU A 128 4.77 10.30 -7.40
CA LEU A 128 4.19 11.30 -8.33
C LEU A 128 5.25 12.15 -9.04
N PHE A 129 6.40 12.36 -8.42
CA PHE A 129 7.46 13.27 -8.90
C PHE A 129 8.86 12.66 -8.76
N PRO A 130 9.14 11.50 -9.38
CA PRO A 130 10.41 10.79 -9.17
C PRO A 130 11.64 11.67 -9.48
N GLU A 131 11.58 12.48 -10.54
CA GLU A 131 12.65 13.40 -10.94
C GLU A 131 12.97 14.50 -9.91
N ALA A 132 11.97 14.95 -9.15
CA ALA A 132 12.17 15.99 -8.13
C ALA A 132 12.95 15.47 -6.92
N PHE A 133 12.87 14.16 -6.66
CA PHE A 133 13.56 13.49 -5.56
C PHE A 133 14.89 12.86 -5.99
N ALA A 134 15.04 12.45 -7.26
CA ALA A 134 16.31 11.94 -7.80
C ALA A 134 17.47 12.95 -7.73
N VAL A 135 17.19 14.25 -7.84
CA VAL A 135 18.20 15.33 -7.77
C VAL A 135 18.73 15.55 -6.34
N LEU A 136 17.98 15.13 -5.32
CA LEU A 136 18.39 15.26 -3.91
C LEU A 136 19.41 14.18 -3.51
N ASP A 137 19.31 12.97 -4.06
CA ASP A 137 20.28 11.88 -3.79
C ASP A 137 21.63 12.08 -4.48
N ALA A 138 21.69 12.84 -5.58
CA ALA A 138 22.94 13.11 -6.30
C ALA A 138 23.89 14.11 -5.60
N ARG A 139 23.57 14.55 -4.37
CA ARG A 139 24.35 15.53 -3.60
C ARG A 139 24.93 15.01 -2.28
N ILE A 140 24.92 13.69 -2.05
CA ILE A 140 25.57 13.06 -0.89
C ILE A 140 26.93 12.48 -1.31
#